data_AF-A0A2W0A2T1-F1
#
_entry.id   AF-A0A2W0A2T1-F1
#
_cell.length_a   1.000
_cell.length_b   1.000
_cell.length_c   1.000
_cell.angle_alpha   90.00
_cell.angle_beta   90.00
_cell.angle_gamma   90.00
#
_symmetry.space_group_name_H-M   'P 1'
#
loop_
_entity.id
_entity.type
_entity.pdbx_description
1 polymer ?
#
loop_
_entity_poly.entity_id
_entity_poly.type
_entity_poly.pdbx_seq_one_letter_code
_entity_poly.pdbx_strand_id
1 'polypeptide(L)'
;MSLLVIVILALPAFAQGTLCDDQQLRQRSVYDSRPRDPSQPPEIPTDMQHKQMKEMNQERQANLKKDTDKLLQIATELKQKVDKTNENQLSLEVIRKTEEVEKLAKAIRDKMKNGGYCDLAVGQ
;
A
#
# COMPACT_ATOMS: atom_id res chain seq x y z
N MET A 1 -47.38 -1.19 -26.41
CA MET A 1 -47.73 -1.93 -25.18
C MET A 1 -46.56 -2.85 -24.89
N SER A 2 -45.60 -2.57 -24.02
CA SER A 2 -45.55 -1.72 -22.81
C SER A 2 -44.07 -1.35 -22.62
N LEU A 3 -43.65 -0.10 -22.51
CA LEU A 3 -43.55 0.71 -21.27
C LEU A 3 -43.32 -0.12 -19.99
N LEU A 4 -42.30 0.27 -19.21
CA LEU A 4 -41.70 -0.38 -18.01
C LEU A 4 -40.57 -1.34 -18.40
N VAL A 5 -39.28 -1.00 -18.29
CA VAL A 5 -38.61 -0.70 -17.02
C VAL A 5 -37.63 0.47 -17.20
N ILE A 6 -38.12 1.65 -16.86
CA ILE A 6 -37.34 2.86 -16.59
C ILE A 6 -36.64 2.67 -15.23
N VAL A 7 -35.34 2.92 -15.21
CA VAL A 7 -34.60 3.64 -14.14
C VAL A 7 -35.04 3.34 -12.71
N ILE A 8 -34.34 2.41 -12.03
CA ILE A 8 -34.02 2.55 -10.60
C ILE A 8 -32.60 2.00 -10.38
N LEU A 9 -31.59 2.77 -10.77
CA LEU A 9 -30.26 2.72 -10.16
C LEU A 9 -30.38 3.39 -8.79
N ALA A 10 -30.89 2.67 -7.79
CA ALA A 10 -30.83 3.07 -6.39
C ALA A 10 -29.54 2.51 -5.79
N LEU A 11 -28.42 3.19 -6.05
CA LEU A 11 -27.22 3.06 -5.22
C LEU A 11 -27.37 4.01 -4.02
N PRO A 12 -26.90 3.59 -2.84
CA PRO A 12 -27.25 4.18 -1.56
C PRO A 12 -26.64 5.57 -1.41
N ALA A 13 -27.49 6.52 -0.99
CA ALA A 13 -27.05 7.73 -0.31
C ALA A 13 -26.47 7.34 1.06
N PHE A 14 -25.22 6.89 1.10
CA PHE A 14 -24.40 6.97 2.32
C PHE A 14 -23.92 8.42 2.47
N ALA A 15 -24.86 9.31 2.78
CA ALA A 15 -24.57 10.62 3.32
C ALA A 15 -24.72 10.52 4.84
N GLN A 16 -23.63 10.16 5.53
CA GLN A 16 -23.41 10.39 6.96
C GLN A 16 -21.95 10.01 7.30
N GLY A 17 -21.01 10.76 6.74
CA GLY A 17 -19.68 10.97 7.31
C GLY A 17 -19.59 12.46 7.59
N THR A 18 -20.01 12.85 8.79
CA THR A 18 -19.91 14.21 9.30
C THR A 18 -18.46 14.68 9.27
N LEU A 19 -18.21 15.74 8.50
CA LEU A 19 -17.27 16.82 8.82
C LEU A 19 -15.84 16.35 9.15
N CYS A 20 -15.06 16.02 8.12
CA CYS A 20 -13.63 16.31 8.21
C CYS A 20 -13.50 17.84 8.28
N ASP A 21 -13.18 18.30 9.48
CA ASP A 21 -12.89 19.67 9.85
C ASP A 21 -11.80 20.25 8.92
N ASP A 22 -12.21 21.03 7.92
CA ASP A 22 -11.35 21.82 7.04
C ASP A 22 -10.95 23.15 7.72
N GLN A 23 -10.77 23.15 9.05
CA GLN A 23 -10.47 24.37 9.81
C GLN A 23 -9.03 24.46 10.33
N GLN A 24 -8.13 23.59 9.86
CA GLN A 24 -6.72 23.59 10.32
C GLN A 24 -5.70 24.22 9.35
N LEU A 25 -6.09 24.64 8.15
CA LEU A 25 -5.17 25.27 7.17
C LEU A 25 -5.05 26.80 7.27
N ARG A 26 -5.74 27.46 8.21
CA ARG A 26 -5.82 28.94 8.25
C ARG A 26 -4.92 29.65 9.28
N GLN A 27 -4.08 28.95 10.05
CA GLN A 27 -3.28 29.61 11.12
C GLN A 27 -1.77 29.40 11.11
N ARG A 28 -1.18 28.82 10.06
CA ARG A 28 0.30 28.74 9.95
C ARG A 28 0.85 29.48 8.74
N SER A 29 0.53 30.76 8.62
CA SER A 29 1.38 31.71 7.88
C SER A 29 1.75 32.90 8.77
N VAL A 30 2.35 32.61 9.93
CA VAL A 30 3.28 33.59 10.49
C VAL A 30 4.55 33.41 9.68
N TYR A 31 4.80 34.35 8.77
CA TYR A 31 6.07 34.51 8.10
C TYR A 31 7.18 34.48 9.15
N ASP A 32 7.98 33.42 9.15
CA ASP A 32 9.18 33.30 9.95
C ASP A 32 10.21 34.29 9.40
N SER A 33 10.19 35.52 9.91
CA SER A 33 11.21 36.53 9.66
C SER A 33 12.28 36.44 10.74
N ARG A 34 12.89 35.27 10.92
CA ARG A 34 14.10 35.12 11.74
C ARG A 34 15.33 35.40 10.88
N PRO A 35 16.27 36.26 11.32
CA PRO A 35 17.56 36.42 10.66
C PRO A 35 18.26 35.05 10.54
N ARG A 36 18.73 34.73 9.32
CA ARG A 36 19.43 33.48 9.02
C ARG A 36 20.69 33.39 9.88
N ASP A 37 20.74 32.39 10.76
CA ASP A 37 21.91 32.08 11.58
C ASP A 37 23.01 31.46 10.68
N PRO A 38 24.20 32.08 10.56
CA PRO A 38 25.32 31.57 9.76
C PRO A 38 25.84 30.19 10.20
N SER A 39 25.44 29.70 11.37
CA SER A 39 25.83 28.38 11.89
C SER A 39 24.93 27.24 11.43
N GLN A 40 23.88 27.51 10.62
CA GLN A 40 23.02 26.46 10.07
C GLN A 40 23.65 25.74 8.87
N PRO A 41 23.61 24.39 8.82
CA PRO A 41 24.03 23.61 7.66
C PRO A 41 23.29 24.07 6.38
N PRO A 42 23.91 23.95 5.19
CA PRO A 42 23.28 24.38 3.95
C PRO A 42 21.93 23.67 3.76
N GLU A 43 20.86 24.45 3.63
CA GLU A 43 19.53 23.97 3.30
C GLU A 43 19.57 23.23 1.97
N ILE A 44 19.23 21.94 1.97
CA ILE A 44 19.13 21.14 0.74
C ILE A 44 18.01 21.76 -0.11
N PRO A 45 18.27 22.15 -1.38
CA PRO A 45 17.26 22.66 -2.30
C PRO A 45 16.01 21.77 -2.30
N THR A 46 14.84 22.39 -2.16
CA THR A 46 13.53 21.72 -2.09
C THR A 46 13.29 20.78 -3.29
N ASP A 47 13.85 21.12 -4.45
CA ASP A 47 13.76 20.30 -5.66
C ASP A 47 14.55 18.98 -5.56
N MET A 48 15.71 19.00 -4.89
CA MET A 48 16.48 17.79 -4.63
C MET A 48 15.75 16.88 -3.64
N GLN A 49 15.12 17.44 -2.61
CA GLN A 49 14.30 16.68 -1.67
C GLN A 49 13.09 16.03 -2.37
N HIS A 50 12.41 16.77 -3.26
CA HIS A 50 11.24 16.25 -3.97
C HIS A 50 11.60 15.11 -4.94
N LYS A 51 12.74 15.24 -5.63
CA LYS A 51 13.26 14.20 -6.52
C LYS A 51 13.62 12.93 -5.74
N GLN A 52 14.30 13.06 -4.61
CA GLN A 52 14.65 11.93 -3.74
C GLN A 52 13.39 11.21 -3.21
N MET A 53 12.38 11.96 -2.76
CA MET A 53 11.11 11.37 -2.31
C MET A 53 10.39 10.60 -3.43
N LYS A 54 10.38 11.14 -4.65
CA LYS A 54 9.78 10.47 -5.81
C LYS A 54 10.52 9.18 -6.15
N GLU A 55 11.85 9.20 -6.16
CA GLU A 55 12.69 8.03 -6.44
C GLU A 55 12.46 6.92 -5.39
N MET A 56 12.41 7.26 -4.10
CA MET A 56 12.12 6.29 -3.03
C MET A 56 10.73 5.65 -3.18
N ASN A 57 9.71 6.44 -3.56
CA ASN A 57 8.37 5.92 -3.80
C ASN A 57 8.31 4.97 -5.00
N GLN A 58 9.03 5.30 -6.08
CA GLN A 58 9.14 4.46 -7.27
C GLN A 58 9.84 3.14 -6.96
N GLU A 59 10.95 3.19 -6.22
CA GLU A 59 11.68 2.01 -5.80
C GLU A 59 10.80 1.09 -4.94
N ARG A 60 10.07 1.66 -3.98
CA ARG A 60 9.13 0.90 -3.14
C ARG A 60 8.07 0.20 -3.99
N GLN A 61 7.47 0.92 -4.94
CA GLN A 61 6.46 0.34 -5.83
C GLN A 61 7.06 -0.78 -6.69
N ALA A 62 8.27 -0.60 -7.22
CA ALA A 62 8.95 -1.61 -8.01
C ALA A 62 9.23 -2.88 -7.19
N ASN A 63 9.67 -2.72 -5.94
CA ASN A 63 9.91 -3.85 -5.03
C ASN A 63 8.61 -4.58 -4.68
N LEU A 64 7.52 -3.86 -4.44
CA LEU A 64 6.20 -4.48 -4.22
C LEU A 64 5.73 -5.28 -5.44
N LYS A 65 5.89 -4.73 -6.66
CA LYS A 65 5.53 -5.44 -7.90
C LYS A 65 6.31 -6.75 -8.04
N LYS A 66 7.64 -6.70 -7.85
CA LYS A 66 8.50 -7.90 -7.91
C LYS A 66 8.05 -8.97 -6.91
N ASP A 67 7.73 -8.57 -5.69
CA ASP A 67 7.27 -9.52 -4.68
C ASP A 67 5.90 -10.12 -5.07
N THR A 68 4.96 -9.31 -5.57
CA THR A 68 3.66 -9.84 -6.03
C THR A 68 3.77 -10.77 -7.22
N ASP A 69 4.70 -10.51 -8.15
CA ASP A 69 4.99 -11.39 -9.28
C ASP A 69 5.54 -12.73 -8.79
N LYS A 70 6.46 -12.71 -7.82
CA LYS A 70 7.00 -13.93 -7.20
C LYS A 70 5.92 -14.70 -6.45
N LEU A 71 4.99 -14.00 -5.76
CA LEU A 71 3.85 -14.63 -5.10
C LEU A 71 2.97 -15.39 -6.10
N LEU A 72 2.64 -14.75 -7.23
CA LEU A 72 1.82 -15.33 -8.28
C LEU A 72 2.50 -16.58 -8.87
N GLN A 73 3.82 -16.51 -9.09
CA GLN A 73 4.58 -17.65 -9.58
C GLN A 73 4.49 -18.85 -8.63
N ILE A 74 4.78 -18.66 -7.34
CA ILE A 74 4.76 -19.77 -6.38
C ILE A 74 3.34 -20.31 -6.21
N ALA A 75 2.32 -19.45 -6.19
CA ALA A 75 0.92 -19.87 -6.12
C ALA A 75 0.52 -20.73 -7.33
N THR A 76 0.97 -20.35 -8.53
CA THR A 76 0.73 -21.12 -9.75
C THR A 76 1.43 -22.47 -9.71
N GLU A 77 2.70 -22.50 -9.28
CA GLU A 77 3.46 -23.75 -9.12
C GLU A 77 2.84 -24.66 -8.05
N LEU A 78 2.38 -24.08 -6.93
CA LEU A 78 1.71 -24.81 -5.86
C LEU A 78 0.44 -25.46 -6.38
N LYS A 79 -0.40 -24.70 -7.09
CA LYS A 79 -1.60 -25.23 -7.76
C LYS A 79 -1.25 -26.39 -8.68
N GLN A 80 -0.27 -26.23 -9.56
CA GLN A 80 0.13 -27.28 -10.49
C GLN A 80 0.62 -28.54 -9.78
N LYS A 81 1.31 -28.41 -8.64
CA LYS A 81 1.75 -29.56 -7.85
C LYS A 81 0.58 -30.25 -7.17
N VAL A 82 -0.32 -29.50 -6.57
CA VAL A 82 -1.54 -30.04 -5.95
C VAL A 82 -2.40 -30.76 -6.98
N ASP A 83 -2.60 -30.17 -8.16
CA ASP A 83 -3.37 -30.75 -9.27
C ASP A 83 -2.73 -32.05 -9.81
N LYS A 84 -1.42 -32.24 -9.65
CA LYS A 84 -0.68 -33.43 -10.08
C LYS A 84 -0.53 -34.50 -9.00
N THR A 85 -0.73 -34.15 -7.72
CA THR A 85 -0.61 -35.09 -6.60
C THR A 85 -1.93 -35.82 -6.35
N ASN A 86 -1.88 -37.14 -6.21
CA ASN A 86 -3.01 -37.94 -5.71
C ASN A 86 -3.07 -37.91 -4.17
N GLU A 87 -4.20 -38.35 -3.58
CA GLU A 87 -4.52 -38.27 -2.13
C GLU A 87 -3.40 -38.71 -1.18
N ASN A 88 -2.52 -39.62 -1.63
CA ASN A 88 -1.43 -40.19 -0.81
C ASN A 88 -0.03 -39.61 -1.14
N GLN A 89 0.07 -38.54 -1.95
CA GLN A 89 1.35 -37.98 -2.44
C GLN A 89 1.51 -36.47 -2.22
N LEU A 90 0.79 -35.85 -1.27
CA LEU A 90 1.08 -34.48 -0.83
C LEU A 90 2.50 -34.44 -0.22
N SER A 91 3.45 -34.19 -1.10
CA SER A 91 4.87 -34.32 -0.82
C SER A 91 5.31 -33.17 0.09
N LEU A 92 6.37 -33.38 0.88
CA LEU A 92 7.02 -32.33 1.68
C LEU A 92 7.32 -31.06 0.86
N GLU A 93 7.48 -31.20 -0.45
CA GLU A 93 7.70 -30.11 -1.38
C GLU A 93 6.50 -29.15 -1.52
N VAL A 94 5.26 -29.66 -1.47
CA VAL A 94 4.04 -28.83 -1.48
C VAL A 94 3.97 -28.01 -0.19
N ILE A 95 4.23 -28.65 0.96
CA ILE A 95 4.23 -27.99 2.27
C ILE A 95 5.27 -26.85 2.29
N ARG A 96 6.51 -27.13 1.85
CA ARG A 96 7.57 -26.10 1.76
C ARG A 96 7.20 -24.93 0.86
N LYS A 97 6.52 -25.18 -0.26
CA LYS A 97 6.04 -24.09 -1.13
C LYS A 97 4.94 -23.28 -0.49
N THR A 98 4.01 -23.90 0.23
CA THR A 98 2.99 -23.18 1.02
C THR A 98 3.63 -22.27 2.07
N GLU A 99 4.66 -22.74 2.78
CA GLU A 99 5.41 -21.91 3.74
C GLU A 99 6.10 -20.72 3.05
N GLU A 100 6.62 -20.90 1.83
CA GLU A 100 7.20 -19.81 1.06
C GLU A 100 6.14 -18.76 0.67
N VAL A 101 4.94 -19.21 0.26
CA VAL A 101 3.79 -18.31 0.01
C VAL A 101 3.44 -17.51 1.26
N GLU A 102 3.36 -18.15 2.42
CA GLU A 102 3.04 -17.48 3.69
C GLU A 102 4.07 -16.38 4.03
N LYS A 103 5.36 -16.73 3.97
CA LYS A 103 6.45 -15.80 4.25
C LYS A 103 6.43 -14.61 3.30
N LEU A 104 6.19 -14.86 2.02
CA LEU A 104 6.22 -13.83 1.00
C LEU A 104 4.98 -12.92 1.08
N ALA A 105 3.80 -13.49 1.32
CA ALA A 105 2.58 -12.74 1.56
C ALA A 105 2.70 -11.84 2.80
N LYS A 106 3.29 -12.35 3.88
CA LYS A 106 3.58 -11.56 5.09
C LYS A 106 4.55 -10.42 4.78
N ALA A 107 5.64 -10.69 4.08
CA ALA A 107 6.60 -9.66 3.68
C ALA A 107 5.99 -8.55 2.82
N ILE A 108 5.11 -8.89 1.86
CA ILE A 108 4.38 -7.91 1.03
C ILE A 108 3.51 -7.03 1.92
N ARG A 109 2.70 -7.63 2.80
CA ARG A 109 1.82 -6.90 3.71
C ARG A 109 2.61 -5.95 4.60
N ASP A 110 3.74 -6.42 5.15
CA ASP A 110 4.57 -5.62 6.04
C ASP A 110 5.23 -4.47 5.25
N LYS A 111 5.71 -4.69 4.02
CA LYS A 111 6.17 -3.62 3.12
C LYS A 111 5.07 -2.62 2.75
N MET A 112 3.83 -3.07 2.60
CA MET A 112 2.67 -2.20 2.32
C MET A 112 2.28 -1.35 3.54
N LYS A 113 2.34 -1.92 4.74
CA LYS A 113 2.10 -1.18 5.99
C LYS A 113 3.21 -0.17 6.28
N ASN A 114 4.47 -0.58 6.15
CA ASN A 114 5.60 0.17 6.68
C ASN A 114 6.03 1.36 5.82
N GLY A 115 5.84 1.32 4.50
CA GLY A 115 6.25 2.46 3.67
C GLY A 115 5.14 3.50 3.42
N GLY A 116 3.95 3.34 4.02
CA GLY A 116 2.72 4.00 3.59
C GLY A 116 1.98 4.78 4.66
N TYR A 117 1.21 4.13 5.53
CA TYR A 117 0.17 4.85 6.30
C TYR A 117 -0.29 4.16 7.60
N CYS A 118 0.44 3.17 8.16
CA CYS A 118 -0.10 2.38 9.29
C CYS A 118 0.70 2.36 10.59
N ASP A 119 1.74 3.20 10.75
CA ASP A 119 2.46 3.29 12.04
C ASP A 119 1.78 4.23 13.06
N LEU A 120 0.64 4.83 12.70
CA LEU A 120 -0.18 5.65 13.62
C LEU A 120 -1.37 4.89 14.24
N ALA A 121 -1.54 3.59 13.96
CA ALA A 121 -2.68 2.81 14.45
C ALA A 121 -2.33 1.62 15.35
N VAL A 122 -1.07 1.50 15.79
CA VAL A 122 -0.67 0.52 16.83
C VAL A 122 -0.01 1.28 17.98
N GLY A 123 -0.79 2.17 18.60
CA GLY A 123 -0.52 2.66 19.94
C GLY A 123 -1.25 1.77 20.94
N GLN A 124 -0.48 0.90 21.60
CA GLN A 124 -0.73 0.14 22.84
C GLN A 124 -2.00 -0.72 22.94
#